data_AF-A0A919IGS5-F1
#
_entry.id   AF-A0A919IGS5-F1
#
_cell.length_a   1.000
_cell.length_b   1.000
_cell.length_c   1.000
_cell.angle_alpha   90.00
_cell.angle_beta   90.00
_cell.angle_gamma   90.00
#
_symmetry.space_group_name_H-M   'P 1'
#
loop_
_entity.id
_entity.type
_entity.pdbx_description
1 polymer ?
#
loop_
_entity_poly.entity_id
_entity_poly.type
_entity_poly.pdbx_seq_one_letter_code
_entity_poly.pdbx_strand_id
1 'polypeptide(L)'
;MDQADLEHLTQFVRSRRGVEAFVEPRTTVTETTVLLVAHDGEWTRRRIESPEIARRFAQQLSLPIYDVRLLGYPQRMRDYNARQKRRPA
;
A
#
# COMPACT_ATOMS: atom_id res chain seq x y z
N MET A 1 -8.37 9.17 -8.77
CA MET A 1 -7.40 9.24 -7.65
C MET A 1 -6.98 10.70 -7.55
N ASP A 2 -7.13 11.32 -6.40
CA ASP A 2 -6.82 12.75 -6.23
C ASP A 2 -5.32 13.02 -6.30
N GLN A 3 -4.91 14.19 -6.79
CA GLN A 3 -3.49 14.54 -6.93
C GLN A 3 -2.74 14.48 -5.58
N ALA A 4 -3.38 14.92 -4.50
CA ALA A 4 -2.82 14.85 -3.15
C ALA A 4 -2.53 13.41 -2.70
N ASP A 5 -3.35 12.45 -3.15
CA ASP A 5 -3.19 11.03 -2.85
C ASP A 5 -1.95 10.46 -3.56
N LEU A 6 -1.80 10.80 -4.85
CA LEU A 6 -0.64 10.41 -5.67
C LEU A 6 0.66 11.00 -5.13
N GLU A 7 0.65 12.27 -4.75
CA GLU A 7 1.80 12.93 -4.13
C GLU A 7 2.15 12.28 -2.80
N HIS A 8 1.16 11.93 -1.97
CA HIS A 8 1.37 11.25 -0.71
C HIS A 8 1.99 9.86 -0.90
N LEU A 9 1.50 9.07 -1.85
CA LEU A 9 2.09 7.77 -2.18
C LEU A 9 3.52 7.92 -2.70
N THR A 10 3.77 8.90 -3.57
CA THR A 10 5.10 9.17 -4.11
C THR A 10 6.08 9.60 -3.03
N GLN A 11 5.66 10.50 -2.14
CA GLN A 11 6.41 10.91 -0.94
C GLN A 11 6.71 9.70 -0.06
N PHE A 12 5.73 8.82 0.17
CA PHE A 12 5.94 7.60 0.94
C PHE A 12 7.04 6.73 0.32
N VAL A 13 6.96 6.47 -0.98
CA VAL A 13 7.95 5.66 -1.71
C VAL A 13 9.33 6.31 -1.70
N ARG A 14 9.42 7.63 -1.78
CA ARG A 14 10.70 8.35 -1.77
C ARG A 14 11.36 8.37 -0.39
N SER A 15 10.56 8.48 0.66
CA SER A 15 11.08 8.59 2.03
C SER A 15 11.37 7.24 2.69
N ARG A 16 10.82 6.13 2.17
CA ARG A 16 11.01 4.78 2.71
C ARG A 16 11.73 3.90 1.69
N ARG A 17 12.49 2.91 2.17
CA ARG A 17 13.16 1.93 1.30
C ARG A 17 12.39 0.61 1.30
N GLY A 18 12.58 -0.19 0.24
CA GLY A 18 11.97 -1.51 0.12
C GLY A 18 10.45 -1.46 0.16
N VAL A 19 9.85 -0.48 -0.53
CA VAL A 19 8.39 -0.33 -0.57
C VAL A 19 7.79 -1.34 -1.53
N GLU A 20 6.78 -2.05 -1.08
CA GLU A 20 6.04 -3.03 -1.85
C GLU A 20 4.59 -2.58 -1.97
N ALA A 21 4.04 -2.65 -3.19
CA ALA A 21 2.66 -2.29 -3.46
C ALA A 21 1.77 -3.54 -3.38
N PHE A 22 0.71 -3.47 -2.61
CA PHE A 22 -0.32 -4.49 -2.51
C PHE A 22 -1.62 -3.89 -3.03
N VAL A 23 -2.21 -4.51 -4.04
CA VAL A 23 -3.53 -4.12 -4.54
C VAL A 23 -4.57 -4.99 -3.88
N GLU A 24 -5.60 -4.32 -3.38
CA GLU A 24 -6.83 -4.94 -2.92
C GLU A 24 -7.84 -4.76 -4.05
N PRO A 25 -8.13 -5.81 -4.83
CA PRO A 25 -9.05 -5.69 -5.95
C PRO A 25 -10.46 -5.38 -5.44
N ARG A 26 -11.22 -4.61 -6.23
CA ARG A 26 -12.63 -4.34 -5.92
C ARG A 26 -13.39 -5.63 -5.58
N THR A 27 -14.16 -5.59 -4.50
CA THR A 27 -15.19 -6.61 -4.21
C THR A 27 -16.56 -6.03 -4.57
N THR A 28 -17.62 -6.81 -4.36
CA THR A 28 -19.01 -6.34 -4.39
C THR A 28 -19.28 -5.19 -3.40
N VAL A 29 -18.48 -5.09 -2.33
CA VAL A 29 -18.72 -4.17 -1.20
C VAL A 29 -17.60 -3.16 -0.96
N THR A 30 -16.43 -3.34 -1.59
CA THR A 30 -15.26 -2.47 -1.42
C THR A 30 -14.67 -2.06 -2.76
N GLU A 31 -14.33 -0.78 -2.87
CA GLU A 31 -13.61 -0.21 -4.00
C GLU A 31 -12.17 -0.77 -4.08
N THR A 32 -11.50 -0.56 -5.22
CA THR A 32 -10.09 -0.96 -5.34
C THR A 32 -9.23 -0.05 -4.49
N THR A 33 -8.33 -0.62 -3.71
CA THR A 33 -7.35 0.13 -2.92
C THR A 33 -5.93 -0.34 -3.22
N VAL A 34 -4.98 0.58 -3.06
CA VAL A 34 -3.55 0.28 -3.08
C VAL A 34 -2.98 0.51 -1.69
N LEU A 35 -2.23 -0.46 -1.22
CA LEU A 35 -1.55 -0.50 0.07
C LEU A 35 -0.06 -0.54 -0.20
N LEU A 36 0.67 0.49 0.20
CA LEU A 36 2.13 0.49 0.15
C LEU A 36 2.67 0.09 1.51
N VAL A 37 3.59 -0.87 1.54
CA VAL A 37 4.23 -1.37 2.76
C VAL A 37 5.73 -1.19 2.62
N ALA A 38 6.33 -0.43 3.53
CA ALA A 38 7.77 -0.23 3.61
C ALA A 38 8.48 -1.44 4.25
N HIS A 39 9.80 -1.50 4.10
CA HIS A 39 10.61 -2.59 4.67
C HIS A 39 10.44 -2.75 6.19
N ASP A 40 10.27 -1.64 6.92
CA ASP A 40 10.14 -1.63 8.39
C ASP A 40 8.74 -2.06 8.86
N GLY A 41 7.79 -2.16 7.93
CA GLY A 41 6.40 -2.52 8.19
C GLY A 41 5.44 -1.34 8.25
N GLU A 42 5.93 -0.09 8.22
CA GLU A 42 5.08 1.08 8.01
C GLU A 42 4.31 0.95 6.70
N TRP A 43 3.04 1.36 6.71
CA TRP A 43 2.18 1.21 5.56
C TRP A 43 1.25 2.40 5.38
N THR A 44 0.85 2.65 4.14
CA THR A 44 -0.18 3.62 3.78
C THR A 44 -1.15 3.02 2.77
N ARG A 45 -2.44 3.31 2.91
CA ARG A 45 -3.49 2.80 2.03
C ARG A 45 -4.26 3.93 1.38
N ARG A 46 -4.60 3.78 0.10
CA ARG A 46 -5.29 4.80 -0.67
C ARG A 46 -6.27 4.19 -1.67
N ARG A 47 -7.36 4.92 -1.92
CA ARG A 47 -8.40 4.47 -2.86
C ARG A 47 -8.01 4.80 -4.28
N ILE A 48 -8.30 3.87 -5.19
CA ILE A 48 -7.99 4.01 -6.59
C ILE A 48 -9.15 3.55 -7.45
N GLU A 49 -9.37 4.24 -8.55
CA GLU A 49 -10.53 3.99 -9.41
C GLU A 49 -10.47 2.61 -10.06
N SER A 50 -9.27 2.06 -10.29
CA SER A 50 -9.09 0.75 -10.90
C SER A 50 -7.74 0.10 -10.58
N PRO A 51 -7.68 -1.24 -10.55
CA PRO A 51 -6.44 -1.98 -10.26
C PRO A 51 -5.37 -1.80 -11.34
N GLU A 52 -5.78 -1.46 -12.57
CA GLU A 52 -4.87 -1.13 -13.66
C GLU A 52 -4.07 0.15 -13.36
N ILE A 53 -4.70 1.17 -12.79
CA ILE A 53 -4.04 2.42 -12.41
C ILE A 53 -3.02 2.14 -11.30
N ALA A 54 -3.38 1.30 -10.31
CA ALA A 54 -2.44 0.89 -9.27
C ALA A 54 -1.22 0.16 -9.86
N ARG A 55 -1.46 -0.72 -10.84
CA ARG A 55 -0.38 -1.40 -11.59
C ARG A 55 0.49 -0.45 -12.38
N ARG A 56 -0.09 0.54 -13.05
CA ARG A 56 0.66 1.56 -13.80
C ARG A 56 1.51 2.41 -12.85
N PHE A 57 0.94 2.86 -11.74
CA PHE A 57 1.63 3.63 -10.72
C PHE A 57 2.83 2.86 -10.12
N ALA A 58 2.61 1.62 -9.71
CA ALA A 58 3.69 0.78 -9.17
C ALA A 58 4.80 0.54 -10.22
N GLN A 59 4.43 0.28 -11.47
CA GLN A 59 5.40 0.15 -12.57
C GLN A 59 6.19 1.44 -12.82
N GLN A 60 5.53 2.61 -12.82
CA GLN A 60 6.22 3.90 -12.99
C GLN A 60 7.24 4.16 -11.89
N LEU A 61 6.97 3.70 -10.67
CA LEU A 61 7.88 3.81 -9.53
C LEU A 61 8.82 2.61 -9.37
N SER A 62 8.82 1.66 -10.32
CA SER A 62 9.60 0.41 -10.27
C SER A 62 9.40 -0.37 -8.97
N LEU A 63 8.17 -0.37 -8.46
CA LEU A 63 7.81 -1.09 -7.24
C LEU A 63 7.27 -2.48 -7.58
N PRO A 64 7.66 -3.50 -6.81
CA PRO A 64 6.99 -4.79 -6.87
C PRO A 64 5.53 -4.63 -6.44
N ILE A 65 4.63 -5.25 -7.21
CA ILE A 65 3.19 -5.20 -6.99
C ILE A 65 2.60 -6.59 -6.80
N TYR A 66 1.76 -6.73 -5.79
CA TYR A 66 1.19 -7.99 -5.33
C TYR A 66 -0.31 -7.86 -5.13
N ASP A 67 -1.05 -8.96 -5.28
CA ASP A 67 -2.47 -9.00 -4.93
C ASP A 67 -2.63 -9.52 -3.50
N VAL A 68 -3.24 -8.72 -2.64
CA VAL A 68 -3.42 -9.09 -1.22
C VAL A 68 -4.29 -10.34 -1.08
N ARG A 69 -5.19 -10.63 -2.03
CA ARG A 69 -6.03 -11.83 -1.96
C ARG A 69 -5.23 -13.10 -2.24
N LEU A 70 -4.14 -12.98 -2.99
CA LEU A 70 -3.27 -14.11 -3.33
C LEU A 70 -2.20 -14.36 -2.26
N LEU A 71 -1.57 -13.29 -1.78
CA LEU A 71 -0.43 -13.39 -0.85
C LEU A 71 -0.79 -13.14 0.62
N GLY A 72 -1.94 -12.53 0.89
CA GLY A 72 -2.30 -12.01 2.20
C GLY A 72 -1.53 -10.75 2.58
N TYR A 73 -1.76 -10.27 3.81
CA TYR A 73 -1.04 -9.12 4.35
C TYR A 73 0.34 -9.55 4.87
N PRO A 74 1.42 -8.81 4.56
CA PRO A 74 2.76 -9.20 4.96
C PRO A 74 2.96 -9.14 6.48
N GLN A 75 3.74 -10.09 7.02
CA GLN A 75 3.95 -10.22 8.47
C GLN A 75 4.52 -8.94 9.12
N ARG A 76 5.41 -8.23 8.44
CA ARG A 76 5.97 -6.93 8.89
C ARG A 76 4.91 -5.85 9.12
N MET A 77 3.87 -5.81 8.30
CA MET A 77 2.74 -4.87 8.49
C MET A 77 1.97 -5.22 9.76
N ARG A 78 1.77 -6.52 10.02
CA ARG A 78 1.11 -7.01 11.24
C ARG A 78 1.94 -6.67 12.47
N ASP A 79 3.26 -6.85 12.39
CA ASP A 79 4.19 -6.50 13.46
C ASP A 79 4.21 -4.99 13.72
N TYR A 80 4.24 -4.17 12.67
CA TYR A 80 4.11 -2.71 12.78
C TYR A 80 2.81 -2.31 13.48
N ASN A 81 1.67 -2.87 13.08
CA ASN A 81 0.39 -2.62 13.75
C ASN A 81 0.40 -3.08 15.22
N ALA A 82 1.04 -4.21 15.53
CA ALA A 82 1.18 -4.67 16.91
C ALA A 82 2.04 -3.71 17.74
N ARG A 83 3.12 -3.17 17.18
CA ARG A 83 3.97 -2.15 17.81
C ARG A 83 3.23 -0.83 18.03
N GLN A 84 2.48 -0.36 17.03
CA GLN A 84 1.64 0.84 17.15
C GLN A 84 0.57 0.68 18.24
N LYS A 85 -0.11 -0.48 18.30
CA LYS A 85 -1.09 -0.78 19.36
C LYS A 85 -0.47 -0.88 20.77
N ARG A 86 0.81 -1.23 20.88
CA ARG A 86 1.55 -1.32 22.14
C ARG A 86 2.13 0.02 22.61
N ARG A 87 2.09 1.06 21.77
CA ARG A 87 2.52 2.40 22.14
C ARG A 87 1.42 3.01 23.04
N PRO A 88 1.65 3.25 24.34
CA PRO A 88 0.70 4.00 25.14
C PRO A 88 0.54 5.41 24.55
N ALA A 89 -0.69 5.92 24.59
CA ALA A 89 -1.01 7.28 24.16
C ALA A 89 -0.31 8.33 25.05
#